data_AF-Z9JTE3-F1
#
_entry.id   AF-Z9JTE3-F1
#
_cell.length_a   1.000
_cell.length_b   1.000
_cell.length_c   1.000
_cell.angle_alpha   90.00
_cell.angle_beta   90.00
_cell.angle_gamma   90.00
#
_symmetry.space_group_name_H-M   'P 1'
#
loop_
_entity.id
_entity.type
_entity.pdbx_description
1 polymer ?
#
loop_
_entity_poly.entity_id
_entity_poly.type
_entity_poly.pdbx_seq_one_letter_code
_entity_poly.pdbx_strand_id
1 'polypeptide(L)'
;MHFPETLEVFSYGSGYGGNAILAKKCVALRLASVMARDEGWLAEHMLLIRLVSPQGRRYHVAAAFPSACGKTNLAMLRPTLPGWRVETLGDDIVWMRPGADGRMHAMNPEAGFFGVAPGTGPATNASAIETLWGRTIFTNVARTPEGDVWWEGLTDTPPERLVDWQGRDWTPSSGRPAAHPNSRFTVSAAQCPQIAEDWEDPDGVPLDLILFGGRRAAHVPLVVEARDWAHGVFLGATIASERTAAAEGTVGEVRREPFAMLPFCGYHLGDYLAHWLLMGRRMYTDAAPRIYQVNWFRRGEDGRFLWPGFGENIRVLDWIIGRLEGRAGAQDSPLGALPRPEDLDLTGLDLPPEDLEELLAVDPAAWQAEAEGIGAFLETFGDRLPAELGEELASLRARLAAAEAPVRPDRP
;
A
#
# COMPACT_ATOMS: atom_id res chain seq x y z
N MET A 1 -17.93 6.35 17.69
CA MET A 1 -17.47 5.80 18.99
C MET A 1 -17.36 4.29 18.83
N HIS A 2 -16.31 3.69 19.39
CA HIS A 2 -16.06 2.25 19.32
C HIS A 2 -15.85 1.75 20.75
N PHE A 3 -16.53 0.68 21.13
CA PHE A 3 -16.47 0.07 22.47
C PHE A 3 -16.01 -1.38 22.29
N PRO A 4 -14.70 -1.64 22.28
CA PRO A 4 -14.17 -2.96 21.97
C PRO A 4 -14.59 -4.04 22.98
N GLU A 5 -14.77 -3.69 24.25
CA GLU A 5 -15.14 -4.63 25.32
C GLU A 5 -16.56 -5.21 25.14
N THR A 6 -17.45 -4.47 24.49
CA THR A 6 -18.85 -4.87 24.24
C THR A 6 -19.13 -5.18 22.77
N LEU A 7 -18.12 -5.07 21.90
CA LEU A 7 -18.24 -5.21 20.44
C LEU A 7 -19.26 -4.24 19.80
N GLU A 8 -19.36 -3.02 20.33
CA GLU A 8 -20.32 -2.01 19.87
C GLU A 8 -19.66 -0.87 19.08
N VAL A 9 -20.35 -0.41 18.03
CA VAL A 9 -19.98 0.77 17.25
C VAL A 9 -21.18 1.69 17.11
N PHE A 10 -21.08 2.89 17.67
CA PHE A 10 -22.11 3.93 17.53
C PHE A 10 -21.58 5.10 16.71
N SER A 11 -22.33 5.51 15.69
CA SER A 11 -22.03 6.68 14.87
C SER A 11 -23.24 7.61 14.80
N TYR A 12 -22.99 8.92 14.86
CA TYR A 12 -24.02 9.95 14.87
C TYR A 12 -23.53 11.19 14.12
N GLY A 13 -24.43 11.86 13.39
CA GLY A 13 -24.16 13.16 12.76
C GLY A 13 -23.47 13.13 11.39
N SER A 14 -23.15 11.96 10.83
CA SER A 14 -22.53 11.85 9.49
C SER A 14 -23.15 10.72 8.68
N GLY A 15 -23.62 11.03 7.47
CA GLY A 15 -24.10 10.05 6.49
C GLY A 15 -23.04 9.60 5.48
N TYR A 16 -21.79 10.03 5.65
CA TYR A 16 -20.74 9.83 4.64
C TYR A 16 -19.88 8.60 4.92
N GLY A 17 -19.76 7.72 3.91
CA GLY A 17 -18.70 6.73 3.77
C GLY A 17 -18.34 5.99 5.06
N GLY A 18 -17.07 6.02 5.45
CA GLY A 18 -16.54 5.30 6.62
C GLY A 18 -17.11 5.72 7.98
N ASN A 19 -17.89 6.80 8.05
CA ASN A 19 -18.60 7.18 9.28
C ASN A 19 -19.99 6.53 9.37
N ALA A 20 -20.61 6.17 8.24
CA ALA A 20 -21.97 5.63 8.18
C ALA A 20 -22.00 4.14 7.79
N ILE A 21 -21.08 3.73 6.92
CA ILE A 21 -20.86 2.33 6.53
C ILE A 21 -20.00 1.69 7.62
N LEU A 22 -20.63 1.36 8.75
CA LEU A 22 -19.92 0.90 9.95
C LEU A 22 -19.14 -0.41 9.70
N ALA A 23 -19.62 -1.25 8.79
CA ALA A 23 -18.96 -2.49 8.40
C ALA A 23 -17.52 -2.27 7.91
N LYS A 24 -17.22 -1.14 7.25
CA LYS A 24 -15.92 -0.88 6.62
C LYS A 24 -14.81 -0.58 7.63
N LYS A 25 -14.64 0.68 8.06
CA LYS A 25 -13.49 1.05 8.92
C LYS A 25 -13.75 0.77 10.40
N CYS A 26 -14.99 0.89 10.86
CA CYS A 26 -15.31 0.75 12.28
C CYS A 26 -15.31 -0.71 12.74
N VAL A 27 -15.97 -1.59 12.00
CA VAL A 27 -16.02 -3.02 12.30
C VAL A 27 -14.79 -3.72 11.73
N ALA A 28 -14.59 -3.71 10.41
CA ALA A 28 -13.59 -4.58 9.78
C ALA A 28 -12.12 -4.18 10.01
N LEU A 29 -11.83 -3.02 10.60
CA LEU A 29 -10.48 -2.66 11.08
C LEU A 29 -10.43 -2.37 12.58
N ARG A 30 -11.14 -1.35 13.07
CA ARG A 30 -10.97 -0.95 14.49
C ARG A 30 -11.40 -2.04 15.44
N LEU A 31 -12.65 -2.50 15.35
CA LEU A 31 -13.13 -3.55 16.23
C LEU A 31 -12.46 -4.89 15.92
N ALA A 32 -12.36 -5.23 14.63
CA ALA A 32 -11.69 -6.44 14.16
C ALA A 32 -10.25 -6.54 14.65
N SER A 33 -9.47 -5.46 14.70
CA SER A 33 -8.09 -5.50 15.19
C SER A 33 -7.99 -5.89 16.66
N VAL A 34 -8.98 -5.54 17.47
CA VAL A 34 -9.05 -5.96 18.89
C VAL A 34 -9.40 -7.44 18.98
N MET A 35 -10.41 -7.89 18.24
CA MET A 35 -10.77 -9.31 18.14
C MET A 35 -9.58 -10.14 17.65
N ALA A 36 -8.88 -9.65 16.63
CA ALA A 36 -7.71 -10.26 16.03
C ALA A 36 -6.56 -10.45 17.02
N ARG A 37 -6.28 -9.44 17.84
CA ARG A 37 -5.31 -9.56 18.94
C ARG A 37 -5.71 -10.67 19.91
N ASP A 38 -6.96 -10.65 20.36
CA ASP A 38 -7.44 -11.54 21.42
C ASP A 38 -7.57 -13.00 20.95
N GLU A 39 -7.87 -13.21 19.68
CA GLU A 39 -8.12 -14.52 19.07
C GLU A 39 -6.93 -15.06 18.26
N GLY A 40 -5.88 -14.27 18.06
CA GLY A 40 -4.63 -14.72 17.41
C GLY A 40 -4.63 -14.66 15.88
N TRP A 41 -5.28 -13.66 15.29
CA TRP A 41 -5.27 -13.35 13.85
C TRP A 41 -4.94 -11.86 13.63
N LEU A 42 -5.04 -11.33 12.40
CA LEU A 42 -4.70 -9.94 12.04
C LEU A 42 -5.82 -9.30 11.20
N ALA A 43 -6.15 -8.03 11.48
CA ALA A 43 -7.09 -7.24 10.69
C ALA A 43 -6.38 -6.00 10.16
N GLU A 44 -6.17 -5.93 8.85
CA GLU A 44 -5.18 -5.04 8.26
C GLU A 44 -5.71 -4.18 7.13
N HIS A 45 -5.20 -2.95 7.06
CA HIS A 45 -5.52 -1.99 6.00
C HIS A 45 -4.67 -2.27 4.74
N MET A 46 -4.96 -3.40 4.11
CA MET A 46 -4.24 -3.93 2.96
C MET A 46 -5.17 -4.17 1.77
N LEU A 47 -4.65 -4.09 0.56
CA LEU A 47 -5.25 -4.78 -0.58
C LEU A 47 -4.86 -6.26 -0.56
N LEU A 48 -5.58 -7.10 -1.32
CA LEU A 48 -5.25 -8.49 -1.59
C LEU A 48 -5.40 -8.78 -3.08
N ILE A 49 -4.33 -9.27 -3.68
CA ILE A 49 -4.30 -9.67 -5.09
C ILE A 49 -3.66 -11.04 -5.27
N ARG A 50 -3.95 -11.64 -6.42
CA ARG A 50 -3.20 -12.78 -6.95
C ARG A 50 -2.45 -12.37 -8.19
N LEU A 51 -1.15 -12.60 -8.20
CA LEU A 51 -0.31 -12.52 -9.38
C LEU A 51 -0.27 -13.88 -10.06
N VAL A 52 -0.53 -13.91 -11.35
CA VAL A 52 -0.39 -15.11 -12.18
C VAL A 52 0.76 -14.89 -13.14
N SER A 53 1.81 -15.70 -13.00
CA SER A 53 3.01 -15.60 -13.85
C SER A 53 2.72 -16.10 -15.27
N PRO A 54 3.60 -15.81 -16.25
CA PRO A 54 3.47 -16.35 -17.61
C PRO A 54 3.42 -17.88 -17.67
N GLN A 55 3.96 -18.58 -16.67
CA GLN A 55 3.92 -20.03 -16.52
C GLN A 55 2.65 -20.55 -15.83
N GLY A 56 1.72 -19.66 -15.47
CA GLY A 56 0.46 -19.99 -14.81
C GLY A 56 0.58 -20.21 -13.29
N ARG A 57 1.74 -19.92 -12.69
CA ARG A 57 1.92 -20.00 -11.22
C ARG A 57 1.22 -18.85 -10.55
N ARG A 58 0.55 -19.12 -9.43
CA ARG A 58 -0.24 -18.16 -8.66
C ARG A 58 0.50 -17.78 -7.39
N TYR A 59 0.55 -16.48 -7.11
CA TYR A 59 1.14 -15.92 -5.89
C TYR A 59 0.17 -14.93 -5.27
N HIS A 60 0.02 -14.94 -3.96
CA HIS A 60 -0.90 -14.03 -3.28
C HIS A 60 -0.14 -12.96 -2.50
N VAL A 61 -0.57 -11.72 -2.70
CA VAL A 61 0.12 -10.52 -2.21
C VAL A 61 -0.86 -9.66 -1.44
N ALA A 62 -0.49 -9.33 -0.21
CA ALA A 62 -1.16 -8.29 0.57
C ALA A 62 -0.29 -7.04 0.55
N ALA A 63 -0.89 -5.85 0.44
CA ALA A 63 -0.11 -4.61 0.45
C ALA A 63 -0.76 -3.50 1.28
N ALA A 64 -0.04 -2.99 2.27
CA ALA A 64 -0.43 -1.88 3.13
C ALA A 64 0.21 -0.59 2.63
N PHE A 65 -0.60 0.24 1.97
CA PHE A 65 -0.25 1.61 1.64
C PHE A 65 -1.22 2.58 2.31
N PRO A 66 -0.76 3.72 2.84
CA PRO A 66 -1.62 4.81 3.30
C PRO A 66 -2.66 5.23 2.27
N SER A 67 -3.67 5.97 2.73
CA SER A 67 -4.69 6.52 1.84
C SER A 67 -4.07 7.31 0.69
N ALA A 68 -4.62 7.16 -0.53
CA ALA A 68 -4.13 7.80 -1.75
C ALA A 68 -2.68 7.43 -2.16
N CYS A 69 -2.13 6.31 -1.68
CA CYS A 69 -0.80 5.80 -2.06
C CYS A 69 -0.86 4.60 -3.03
N GLY A 70 -1.96 4.45 -3.78
CA GLY A 70 -2.03 3.51 -4.91
C GLY A 70 -2.59 2.12 -4.61
N LYS A 71 -3.27 1.89 -3.48
CA LYS A 71 -3.87 0.57 -3.18
C LYS A 71 -4.82 0.09 -4.28
N THR A 72 -5.86 0.85 -4.61
CA THR A 72 -6.81 0.45 -5.65
C THR A 72 -6.16 0.31 -7.03
N ASN A 73 -5.16 1.14 -7.37
CA ASN A 73 -4.40 0.99 -8.62
C ASN A 73 -3.59 -0.32 -8.66
N LEU A 74 -2.98 -0.72 -7.55
CA LEU A 74 -2.26 -2.00 -7.48
C LEU A 74 -3.23 -3.19 -7.43
N ALA A 75 -4.34 -3.05 -6.69
CA ALA A 75 -5.37 -4.08 -6.57
C ALA A 75 -6.01 -4.42 -7.91
N MET A 76 -6.11 -3.42 -8.79
CA MET A 76 -6.71 -3.51 -10.12
C MET A 76 -5.68 -3.30 -11.24
N LEU A 77 -4.41 -3.64 -10.96
CA LEU A 77 -3.30 -3.40 -11.88
C LEU A 77 -3.50 -4.17 -13.19
N ARG A 78 -3.21 -3.52 -14.31
CA ARG A 78 -3.03 -4.16 -15.62
C ARG A 78 -1.54 -4.25 -15.94
N PRO A 79 -0.96 -5.47 -15.96
CA PRO A 79 0.43 -5.66 -16.31
C PRO A 79 0.79 -5.09 -17.67
N THR A 80 1.93 -4.41 -17.75
CA THR A 80 2.58 -4.04 -19.02
C THR A 80 3.49 -5.16 -19.54
N LEU A 81 4.03 -5.99 -18.63
CA LEU A 81 4.82 -7.17 -18.99
C LEU A 81 3.92 -8.28 -19.57
N PRO A 82 4.23 -8.81 -20.77
CA PRO A 82 3.46 -9.88 -21.39
C PRO A 82 3.38 -11.16 -20.54
N GLY A 83 2.22 -11.81 -20.55
CA GLY A 83 1.98 -13.09 -19.87
C GLY A 83 1.67 -12.97 -18.37
N TRP A 84 2.02 -11.86 -17.73
CA TRP A 84 1.59 -11.58 -16.37
C TRP A 84 0.11 -11.20 -16.33
N ARG A 85 -0.58 -11.66 -15.29
CA ARG A 85 -1.95 -11.23 -14.95
C ARG A 85 -2.05 -10.91 -13.47
N VAL A 86 -2.97 -10.02 -13.15
CA VAL A 86 -3.37 -9.71 -11.77
C VAL A 86 -4.86 -10.01 -11.62
N GLU A 87 -5.21 -10.77 -10.59
CA GLU A 87 -6.59 -10.99 -10.17
C GLU A 87 -6.83 -10.26 -8.84
N THR A 88 -7.94 -9.55 -8.74
CA THR A 88 -8.33 -8.77 -7.56
C THR A 88 -9.07 -9.67 -6.57
N LEU A 89 -8.70 -9.65 -5.29
CA LEU A 89 -9.47 -10.27 -4.21
C LEU A 89 -10.07 -9.23 -3.25
N GLY A 90 -9.36 -8.13 -3.03
CA GLY A 90 -9.83 -6.97 -2.26
C GLY A 90 -8.89 -5.78 -2.42
N ASP A 91 -9.36 -4.55 -2.16
CA ASP A 91 -8.56 -3.34 -2.40
C ASP A 91 -8.23 -2.50 -1.15
N ASP A 92 -8.77 -2.87 0.02
CA ASP A 92 -8.72 -1.98 1.18
C ASP A 92 -8.61 -2.67 2.55
N ILE A 93 -9.20 -3.85 2.76
CA ILE A 93 -9.11 -4.56 4.04
C ILE A 93 -8.76 -6.03 3.82
N VAL A 94 -7.86 -6.57 4.64
CA VAL A 94 -7.52 -7.99 4.69
C VAL A 94 -7.60 -8.49 6.12
N TRP A 95 -8.28 -9.62 6.31
CA TRP A 95 -8.17 -10.42 7.53
C TRP A 95 -7.23 -11.58 7.28
N MET A 96 -6.24 -11.76 8.16
CA MET A 96 -5.23 -12.80 8.02
C MET A 96 -5.16 -13.68 9.26
N ARG A 97 -5.02 -14.99 9.08
CA ARG A 97 -4.88 -15.95 10.19
C ARG A 97 -3.84 -17.03 9.85
N PRO A 98 -3.14 -17.59 10.84
CA PRO A 98 -2.39 -18.83 10.63
C PRO A 98 -3.34 -19.96 10.19
N GLY A 99 -3.04 -20.57 9.05
CA GLY A 99 -3.73 -21.73 8.49
C GLY A 99 -3.28 -23.04 9.15
N ALA A 100 -4.06 -24.09 8.93
CA ALA A 100 -3.73 -25.44 9.44
C ALA A 100 -2.46 -26.03 8.79
N ASP A 101 -2.09 -25.53 7.61
CA ASP A 101 -0.86 -25.85 6.89
C ASP A 101 0.37 -25.04 7.40
N GLY A 102 0.16 -24.17 8.39
CA GLY A 102 1.17 -23.30 8.97
C GLY A 102 1.57 -22.08 8.13
N ARG A 103 0.86 -21.83 7.02
CA ARG A 103 0.98 -20.60 6.24
C ARG A 103 0.05 -19.52 6.78
N MET A 104 0.33 -18.25 6.48
CA MET A 104 -0.65 -17.19 6.71
C MET A 104 -1.72 -17.25 5.62
N HIS A 105 -2.99 -17.36 5.98
CA HIS A 105 -4.12 -17.24 5.05
C HIS A 105 -4.74 -15.86 5.15
N ALA A 106 -5.21 -15.32 4.03
CA ALA A 106 -5.75 -13.97 3.91
C ALA A 106 -7.12 -13.99 3.20
N MET A 107 -8.06 -13.17 3.66
CA MET A 107 -9.35 -12.96 2.99
C MET A 107 -9.75 -11.50 2.98
N ASN A 108 -10.56 -11.11 2.00
CA ASN A 108 -11.22 -9.80 1.96
C ASN A 108 -12.57 -9.89 2.69
N PRO A 109 -12.82 -9.11 3.75
CA PRO A 109 -14.12 -9.09 4.43
C PRO A 109 -15.16 -8.20 3.75
N GLU A 110 -14.83 -7.49 2.67
CA GLU A 110 -15.70 -6.54 1.99
C GLU A 110 -16.32 -7.10 0.71
N ALA A 111 -17.58 -6.76 0.42
CA ALA A 111 -18.30 -7.23 -0.78
C ALA A 111 -18.20 -6.27 -2.00
N GLY A 112 -17.45 -5.18 -1.89
CA GLY A 112 -17.42 -4.14 -2.91
C GLY A 112 -16.34 -3.10 -2.69
N PHE A 113 -16.15 -2.26 -3.71
CA PHE A 113 -15.15 -1.20 -3.70
C PHE A 113 -15.79 0.13 -3.33
N PHE A 114 -15.13 0.87 -2.44
CA PHE A 114 -15.48 2.24 -2.06
C PHE A 114 -14.34 3.20 -2.44
N GLY A 115 -14.06 3.24 -3.75
CA GLY A 115 -12.87 3.90 -4.30
C GLY A 115 -13.02 5.42 -4.42
N VAL A 116 -11.88 6.11 -4.41
CA VAL A 116 -11.79 7.56 -4.71
C VAL A 116 -11.98 7.74 -6.21
N ALA A 117 -12.92 8.61 -6.61
CA ALA A 117 -13.16 8.86 -8.04
C ALA A 117 -12.06 9.72 -8.69
N PRO A 118 -11.72 10.93 -8.18
CA PRO A 118 -10.75 11.81 -8.85
C PRO A 118 -9.39 11.15 -9.05
N GLY A 119 -8.82 11.31 -10.25
CA GLY A 119 -7.58 10.66 -10.68
C GLY A 119 -7.76 9.25 -11.25
N THR A 120 -8.94 8.63 -11.08
CA THR A 120 -9.27 7.34 -11.72
C THR A 120 -9.68 7.60 -13.17
N GLY A 121 -8.95 7.07 -14.13
CA GLY A 121 -9.24 7.21 -15.55
C GLY A 121 -8.70 6.03 -16.36
N PRO A 122 -8.97 5.97 -17.67
CA PRO A 122 -8.52 4.88 -18.52
C PRO A 122 -6.99 4.66 -18.49
N ALA A 123 -6.21 5.74 -18.38
CA ALA A 123 -4.75 5.66 -18.34
C ALA A 123 -4.19 5.23 -16.96
N THR A 124 -4.91 5.50 -15.87
CA THR A 124 -4.41 5.25 -14.50
C THR A 124 -4.96 3.97 -13.88
N ASN A 125 -6.21 3.62 -14.19
CA ASN A 125 -6.87 2.41 -13.71
C ASN A 125 -8.05 2.03 -14.63
N ALA A 126 -7.74 1.49 -15.81
CA ALA A 126 -8.75 1.03 -16.76
C ALA A 126 -9.70 -0.02 -16.16
N SER A 127 -9.19 -0.94 -15.34
CA SER A 127 -10.01 -1.97 -14.70
C SER A 127 -11.04 -1.38 -13.73
N ALA A 128 -10.69 -0.32 -12.99
CA ALA A 128 -11.67 0.42 -12.20
C ALA A 128 -12.74 1.04 -13.10
N ILE A 129 -12.37 1.76 -14.16
CA ILE A 129 -13.35 2.37 -15.09
C ILE A 129 -14.29 1.33 -15.70
N GLU A 130 -13.76 0.19 -16.15
CA GLU A 130 -14.57 -0.90 -16.70
C GLU A 130 -15.47 -1.56 -15.66
N THR A 131 -15.14 -1.49 -14.37
CA THR A 131 -16.02 -1.98 -13.28
C THR A 131 -17.27 -1.11 -13.12
N LEU A 132 -17.21 0.18 -13.52
CA LEU A 132 -18.24 1.20 -13.28
C LEU A 132 -19.27 1.30 -14.41
N TRP A 133 -19.46 0.23 -15.20
CA TRP A 133 -20.41 0.20 -16.33
C TRP A 133 -21.88 0.34 -15.90
N GLY A 134 -22.21 0.10 -14.63
CA GLY A 134 -23.57 0.17 -14.09
C GLY A 134 -23.65 -0.21 -12.61
N ARG A 135 -24.85 -0.09 -12.02
CA ARG A 135 -25.16 -0.48 -10.61
C ARG A 135 -24.17 0.11 -9.58
N THR A 136 -23.70 1.31 -9.88
CA THR A 136 -22.72 2.03 -9.06
C THR A 136 -23.40 3.22 -8.41
N ILE A 137 -23.13 3.42 -7.12
CA ILE A 137 -23.53 4.63 -6.41
C ILE A 137 -22.34 5.60 -6.41
N PHE A 138 -22.52 6.75 -7.04
CA PHE A 138 -21.55 7.84 -7.00
C PHE A 138 -21.93 8.87 -5.95
N THR A 139 -20.95 9.36 -5.19
CA THR A 139 -21.14 10.38 -4.15
C THR A 139 -20.21 11.56 -4.42
N ASN A 140 -20.78 12.76 -4.57
CA ASN A 140 -20.07 14.04 -4.78
C ASN A 140 -19.21 14.13 -6.05
N VAL A 141 -19.58 13.43 -7.13
CA VAL A 141 -18.99 13.62 -8.47
C VAL A 141 -19.77 14.69 -9.25
N ALA A 142 -19.20 15.19 -10.35
CA ALA A 142 -19.91 16.07 -11.26
C ALA A 142 -20.89 15.28 -12.14
N ARG A 143 -21.87 15.98 -12.73
CA ARG A 143 -22.86 15.41 -13.65
C ARG A 143 -22.77 16.08 -15.01
N THR A 144 -22.79 15.29 -16.08
CA THR A 144 -22.83 15.77 -17.47
C THR A 144 -24.26 16.19 -17.88
N PRO A 145 -24.44 17.01 -18.92
CA PRO A 145 -25.76 17.37 -19.44
C PRO A 145 -26.60 16.15 -19.87
N GLU A 146 -25.96 15.09 -20.34
CA GLU A 146 -26.58 13.83 -20.76
C GLU A 146 -27.01 12.96 -19.58
N GLY A 147 -26.63 13.34 -18.36
CA GLY A 147 -26.98 12.66 -17.13
C GLY A 147 -25.96 11.64 -16.64
N ASP A 148 -24.76 11.60 -17.24
CA ASP A 148 -23.65 10.77 -16.80
C ASP A 148 -22.81 11.48 -15.72
N VAL A 149 -21.75 10.83 -15.23
CA VAL A 149 -20.85 11.35 -14.20
C VAL A 149 -19.52 11.84 -14.78
N TRP A 150 -18.88 12.76 -14.07
CA TRP A 150 -17.52 13.21 -14.41
C TRP A 150 -16.73 13.59 -13.14
N TRP A 151 -15.40 13.47 -13.22
CA TRP A 151 -14.46 13.96 -12.21
C TRP A 151 -13.11 14.27 -12.85
N GLU A 152 -12.27 15.01 -12.13
CA GLU A 152 -10.92 15.36 -12.55
C GLU A 152 -10.09 14.11 -12.88
N GLY A 153 -9.59 14.04 -14.11
CA GLY A 153 -8.76 12.92 -14.60
C GLY A 153 -9.52 11.78 -15.27
N LEU A 154 -10.86 11.85 -15.39
CA LEU A 154 -11.63 10.85 -16.14
C LEU A 154 -11.37 10.92 -17.65
N THR A 155 -11.23 12.14 -18.19
CA THR A 155 -10.96 12.42 -19.60
C THR A 155 -9.80 13.40 -19.74
N ASP A 156 -9.06 13.33 -20.85
CA ASP A 156 -7.94 14.26 -21.13
C ASP A 156 -8.42 15.71 -21.22
N THR A 157 -9.54 15.91 -21.92
CA THR A 157 -10.20 17.21 -22.05
C THR A 157 -11.46 17.22 -21.17
N PRO A 158 -11.58 18.15 -20.21
CA PRO A 158 -12.80 18.31 -19.43
C PRO A 158 -14.00 18.74 -20.31
N PRO A 159 -15.21 18.26 -20.05
CA PRO A 159 -16.42 18.71 -20.75
C PRO A 159 -16.64 20.22 -20.62
N GLU A 160 -17.19 20.84 -21.66
CA GLU A 160 -17.41 22.30 -21.69
C GLU A 160 -18.38 22.78 -20.60
N ARG A 161 -19.35 21.95 -20.25
CA ARG A 161 -20.38 22.23 -19.24
C ARG A 161 -20.67 20.99 -18.39
N LEU A 162 -20.71 21.18 -17.08
CA LEU A 162 -21.09 20.20 -16.08
C LEU A 162 -21.98 20.85 -15.02
N VAL A 163 -22.58 20.03 -14.17
CA VAL A 163 -23.06 20.44 -12.85
C VAL A 163 -22.07 19.89 -11.83
N ASP A 164 -21.44 20.75 -11.02
CA ASP A 164 -20.49 20.33 -10.00
C ASP A 164 -21.17 19.59 -8.84
N TRP A 165 -20.36 19.00 -7.97
CA TRP A 165 -20.82 18.24 -6.81
C TRP A 165 -21.66 19.03 -5.80
N GLN A 166 -21.66 20.37 -5.88
CA GLN A 166 -22.51 21.25 -5.06
C GLN A 166 -23.82 21.63 -5.77
N GLY A 167 -24.06 21.11 -6.97
CA GLY A 167 -25.25 21.40 -7.77
C GLY A 167 -25.17 22.70 -8.54
N ARG A 168 -23.97 23.25 -8.78
CA ARG A 168 -23.77 24.53 -9.50
C ARG A 168 -23.24 24.30 -10.91
N ASP A 169 -23.60 25.18 -11.83
CA ASP A 169 -23.06 25.17 -13.20
C ASP A 169 -21.53 25.30 -13.18
N TRP A 170 -20.87 24.41 -13.90
CA TRP A 170 -19.41 24.32 -13.95
C TRP A 170 -18.92 24.30 -15.39
N THR A 171 -17.78 24.95 -15.61
CA THR A 171 -17.02 25.00 -16.85
C THR A 171 -15.53 24.84 -16.51
N PRO A 172 -14.65 24.50 -17.48
CA PRO A 172 -13.21 24.44 -17.23
C PRO A 172 -12.61 25.76 -16.71
N SER A 173 -13.25 26.90 -16.99
CA SER A 173 -12.85 28.22 -16.50
C SER A 173 -13.35 28.57 -15.09
N SER A 174 -14.06 27.67 -14.42
CA SER A 174 -14.73 27.93 -13.14
C SER A 174 -13.81 28.10 -11.93
N GLY A 175 -12.51 27.79 -12.06
CA GLY A 175 -11.50 27.98 -11.00
C GLY A 175 -11.70 27.13 -9.74
N ARG A 176 -12.56 26.10 -9.81
CA ARG A 176 -12.90 25.18 -8.71
C ARG A 176 -13.05 23.76 -9.27
N PRO A 177 -12.84 22.69 -8.49
CA PRO A 177 -13.05 21.33 -8.98
C PRO A 177 -14.55 21.04 -9.19
N ALA A 178 -14.86 20.26 -10.22
CA ALA A 178 -16.19 19.79 -10.55
C ALA A 178 -16.62 18.66 -9.60
N ALA A 179 -15.72 17.72 -9.26
CA ALA A 179 -15.96 16.70 -8.25
C ALA A 179 -15.30 17.06 -6.92
N HIS A 180 -15.86 16.59 -5.79
CA HIS A 180 -15.16 16.74 -4.52
C HIS A 180 -13.86 15.90 -4.54
N PRO A 181 -12.71 16.37 -4.01
CA PRO A 181 -11.46 15.59 -4.02
C PRO A 181 -11.56 14.22 -3.34
N ASN A 182 -12.48 14.07 -2.39
CA ASN A 182 -12.81 12.80 -1.72
C ASN A 182 -14.18 12.22 -2.20
N SER A 183 -14.59 12.52 -3.43
CA SER A 183 -15.76 11.89 -4.05
C SER A 183 -15.50 10.41 -4.32
N ARG A 184 -16.57 9.62 -4.34
CA ARG A 184 -16.49 8.17 -4.27
C ARG A 184 -17.37 7.49 -5.29
N PHE A 185 -16.92 6.33 -5.76
CA PHE A 185 -17.78 5.33 -6.36
C PHE A 185 -17.94 4.15 -5.39
N THR A 186 -19.15 3.60 -5.33
CA THR A 186 -19.49 2.40 -4.55
C THR A 186 -20.05 1.36 -5.50
N VAL A 187 -19.35 0.24 -5.66
CA VAL A 187 -19.69 -0.78 -6.66
C VAL A 187 -19.41 -2.18 -6.12
N SER A 188 -20.17 -3.18 -6.55
CA SER A 188 -19.95 -4.58 -6.18
C SER A 188 -18.61 -5.08 -6.72
N ALA A 189 -17.86 -5.83 -5.91
CA ALA A 189 -16.56 -6.35 -6.30
C ALA A 189 -16.67 -7.34 -7.47
N ALA A 190 -17.76 -8.11 -7.51
CA ALA A 190 -18.07 -9.06 -8.57
C ALA A 190 -18.21 -8.44 -9.98
N GLN A 191 -18.33 -7.10 -10.08
CA GLN A 191 -18.33 -6.41 -11.38
C GLN A 191 -16.93 -6.15 -11.94
N CYS A 192 -15.87 -6.34 -11.14
CA CYS A 192 -14.52 -6.11 -11.62
C CYS A 192 -14.13 -7.16 -12.66
N PRO A 193 -13.68 -6.76 -13.85
CA PRO A 193 -13.39 -7.69 -14.95
C PRO A 193 -12.26 -8.67 -14.64
N GLN A 194 -11.46 -8.39 -13.61
CA GLN A 194 -10.36 -9.21 -13.14
C GLN A 194 -10.53 -9.69 -11.70
N ILE A 195 -11.76 -9.71 -11.16
CA ILE A 195 -12.02 -10.33 -9.85
C ILE A 195 -11.61 -11.82 -9.90
N ALA A 196 -10.93 -12.30 -8.86
CA ALA A 196 -10.59 -13.72 -8.74
C ALA A 196 -11.87 -14.56 -8.53
N GLU A 197 -11.96 -15.75 -9.11
CA GLU A 197 -13.15 -16.61 -8.95
C GLU A 197 -13.41 -17.03 -7.49
N ASP A 198 -12.35 -17.13 -6.69
CA ASP A 198 -12.32 -17.56 -5.30
C ASP A 198 -12.17 -16.38 -4.31
N TRP A 199 -12.53 -15.16 -4.71
CA TRP A 199 -12.41 -13.98 -3.83
C TRP A 199 -13.31 -14.03 -2.59
N GLU A 200 -14.38 -14.83 -2.61
CA GLU A 200 -15.32 -15.05 -1.50
C GLU A 200 -15.04 -16.35 -0.73
N ASP A 201 -13.91 -17.03 -0.98
CA ASP A 201 -13.58 -18.26 -0.27
C ASP A 201 -13.43 -17.99 1.25
N PRO A 202 -14.26 -18.62 2.11
CA PRO A 202 -14.22 -18.38 3.56
C PRO A 202 -12.94 -18.88 4.22
N ASP A 203 -12.19 -19.80 3.58
CA ASP A 203 -10.89 -20.23 4.08
C ASP A 203 -9.76 -19.28 3.71
N GLY A 204 -10.06 -18.32 2.83
CA GLY A 204 -9.10 -17.36 2.30
C GLY A 204 -8.03 -18.02 1.43
N VAL A 205 -7.02 -17.25 1.08
CA VAL A 205 -5.92 -17.68 0.22
C VAL A 205 -4.59 -17.69 0.98
N PRO A 206 -3.68 -18.64 0.71
CA PRO A 206 -2.37 -18.65 1.33
C PRO A 206 -1.54 -17.45 0.86
N LEU A 207 -0.98 -16.68 1.78
CA LEU A 207 -0.21 -15.48 1.48
C LEU A 207 1.26 -15.82 1.22
N ASP A 208 1.84 -15.29 0.14
CA ASP A 208 3.26 -15.42 -0.17
C ASP A 208 4.05 -14.17 0.20
N LEU A 209 3.40 -13.01 0.11
CA LEU A 209 4.06 -11.70 0.14
C LEU A 209 3.25 -10.65 0.88
N ILE A 210 3.95 -9.82 1.65
CA ILE A 210 3.43 -8.58 2.22
C ILE A 210 4.26 -7.42 1.71
N LEU A 211 3.59 -6.39 1.17
CA LEU A 211 4.23 -5.15 0.73
C LEU A 211 3.84 -4.01 1.66
N PHE A 212 4.84 -3.25 2.10
CA PHE A 212 4.67 -1.96 2.75
C PHE A 212 5.10 -0.86 1.80
N GLY A 213 4.45 0.29 1.85
CA GLY A 213 4.82 1.40 0.98
C GLY A 213 4.11 2.69 1.35
N GLY A 214 4.66 3.80 0.87
CA GLY A 214 4.13 5.14 1.11
C GLY A 214 4.69 6.11 0.09
N ARG A 215 4.12 7.32 0.03
CA ARG A 215 4.61 8.37 -0.87
C ARG A 215 5.87 9.01 -0.28
N ARG A 216 7.02 8.75 -0.89
CA ARG A 216 8.31 9.34 -0.52
C ARG A 216 9.01 9.89 -1.76
N ALA A 217 9.11 11.21 -1.86
CA ALA A 217 9.81 11.85 -2.97
C ALA A 217 11.32 11.57 -2.95
N ALA A 218 11.91 11.31 -1.77
CA ALA A 218 13.35 11.12 -1.61
C ALA A 218 13.70 9.94 -0.69
N HIS A 219 14.97 9.52 -0.80
CA HIS A 219 15.70 8.58 0.06
C HIS A 219 15.26 7.11 0.03
N VAL A 220 13.96 6.81 -0.04
CA VAL A 220 13.46 5.42 -0.04
C VAL A 220 13.60 4.79 -1.43
N PRO A 221 14.33 3.67 -1.57
CA PRO A 221 14.49 2.97 -2.85
C PRO A 221 13.17 2.43 -3.42
N LEU A 222 13.19 2.08 -4.70
CA LEU A 222 12.03 1.52 -5.42
C LEU A 222 11.45 0.28 -4.73
N VAL A 223 12.32 -0.63 -4.29
CA VAL A 223 11.96 -1.84 -3.55
C VAL A 223 13.10 -2.29 -2.64
N VAL A 224 12.75 -2.80 -1.45
CA VAL A 224 13.64 -3.37 -0.45
C VAL A 224 13.05 -4.68 0.07
N GLU A 225 13.80 -5.78 0.01
CA GLU A 225 13.47 -7.05 0.67
C GLU A 225 13.89 -6.99 2.15
N ALA A 226 12.96 -7.35 3.05
CA ALA A 226 13.27 -7.49 4.46
C ALA A 226 14.15 -8.72 4.73
N ARG A 227 15.02 -8.64 5.74
CA ARG A 227 15.94 -9.73 6.10
C ARG A 227 15.24 -10.91 6.73
N ASP A 228 14.25 -10.61 7.55
CA ASP A 228 13.42 -11.55 8.26
C ASP A 228 12.11 -10.85 8.66
N TRP A 229 11.29 -11.58 9.41
CA TRP A 229 10.01 -11.08 9.89
C TRP A 229 10.13 -9.86 10.81
N ALA A 230 11.07 -9.87 11.76
CA ALA A 230 11.22 -8.77 12.74
C ALA A 230 11.65 -7.48 12.03
N HIS A 231 12.62 -7.59 11.13
CA HIS A 231 13.01 -6.48 10.26
C HIS A 231 11.85 -6.02 9.36
N GLY A 232 11.05 -6.94 8.82
CA GLY A 232 9.84 -6.61 8.06
C GLY A 232 8.79 -5.85 8.89
N VAL A 233 8.59 -6.23 10.15
CA VAL A 233 7.73 -5.49 11.09
C VAL A 233 8.30 -4.10 11.35
N PHE A 234 9.62 -3.96 11.49
CA PHE A 234 10.27 -2.66 11.61
C PHE A 234 10.04 -1.77 10.37
N LEU A 235 10.17 -2.31 9.15
CA LEU A 235 9.86 -1.57 7.92
C LEU A 235 8.39 -1.12 7.90
N GLY A 236 7.46 -2.01 8.24
CA GLY A 236 6.04 -1.70 8.35
C GLY A 236 5.73 -0.64 9.42
N ALA A 237 6.38 -0.73 10.58
CA ALA A 237 6.20 0.19 11.70
C ALA A 237 6.70 1.61 11.38
N THR A 238 7.69 1.70 10.51
CA THR A 238 8.37 2.94 10.19
C THR A 238 7.97 3.51 8.84
N ILE A 239 6.96 2.97 8.14
CA ILE A 239 6.53 3.60 6.89
C ILE A 239 6.13 5.05 7.12
N ALA A 240 6.55 5.89 6.18
CA ALA A 240 6.20 7.29 6.15
C ALA A 240 5.60 7.65 4.79
N SER A 241 4.67 8.57 4.79
CA SER A 241 4.07 9.09 3.57
C SER A 241 3.91 10.59 3.68
N GLU A 242 4.21 11.29 2.59
CA GLU A 242 3.85 12.69 2.42
C GLU A 242 2.32 12.84 2.43
N ARG A 243 1.85 13.86 3.13
CA ARG A 243 0.43 14.23 3.13
C ARG A 243 -0.02 14.62 1.72
N THR A 244 -1.10 13.98 1.27
CA THR A 244 -1.82 14.34 0.04
C THR A 244 -2.95 15.31 0.35
N ALA A 245 -3.53 15.92 -0.69
CA ALA A 245 -4.70 16.81 -0.56
C ALA A 245 -5.95 16.12 0.05
N ALA A 246 -5.96 14.79 0.15
CA ALA A 246 -7.06 14.01 0.72
C ALA A 246 -6.95 13.79 2.24
N ALA A 247 -5.81 14.12 2.85
CA ALA A 247 -5.59 14.02 4.30
C ALA A 247 -5.65 15.42 4.95
N GLU A 248 -6.19 15.51 6.17
CA GLU A 248 -6.15 16.75 6.96
C GLU A 248 -4.68 17.08 7.33
N GLY A 249 -4.21 18.29 7.00
CA GLY A 249 -2.87 18.79 7.32
C GLY A 249 -2.17 19.52 6.17
N THR A 250 -0.89 19.88 6.37
CA THR A 250 -0.07 20.58 5.37
C THR A 250 0.44 19.60 4.30
N VAL A 251 0.17 19.88 3.03
CA VAL A 251 0.65 19.06 1.89
C VAL A 251 2.17 19.03 1.86
N GLY A 252 2.75 17.83 1.65
CA GLY A 252 4.20 17.63 1.57
C GLY A 252 4.90 17.35 2.90
N GLU A 253 4.22 17.47 4.04
CA GLU A 253 4.76 17.04 5.33
C GLU A 253 4.82 15.51 5.40
N VAL A 254 5.99 14.96 5.73
CA VAL A 254 6.19 13.52 5.91
C VAL A 254 5.60 13.10 7.26
N ARG A 255 4.64 12.18 7.23
CA ARG A 255 4.03 11.60 8.43
C ARG A 255 4.29 10.10 8.49
N ARG A 256 4.65 9.59 9.67
CA ARG A 256 4.69 8.14 9.93
C ARG A 256 3.28 7.59 10.05
N GLU A 257 3.00 6.52 9.32
CA GLU A 257 1.72 5.80 9.38
C GLU A 257 1.97 4.30 9.51
N PRO A 258 2.38 3.79 10.69
CA PRO A 258 2.72 2.39 10.88
C PRO A 258 1.68 1.45 10.26
N PHE A 259 2.11 0.57 9.36
CA PHE A 259 1.27 -0.42 8.67
C PHE A 259 0.05 0.19 7.94
N ALA A 260 0.04 1.50 7.67
CA ALA A 260 -1.13 2.26 7.24
C ALA A 260 -2.34 2.13 8.20
N MET A 261 -2.11 1.75 9.46
CA MET A 261 -3.12 1.42 10.47
C MET A 261 -3.32 2.51 11.53
N LEU A 262 -2.54 3.59 11.50
CA LEU A 262 -2.61 4.67 12.51
C LEU A 262 -4.04 5.19 12.81
N PRO A 263 -4.93 5.46 11.82
CA PRO A 263 -6.31 5.89 12.10
C PRO A 263 -7.32 4.74 12.32
N PHE A 264 -6.86 3.49 12.28
CA PHE A 264 -7.69 2.29 12.21
C PHE A 264 -7.38 1.23 13.28
N CYS A 265 -6.25 1.31 13.97
CA CYS A 265 -5.95 0.41 15.08
C CYS A 265 -6.94 0.66 16.24
N GLY A 266 -7.60 -0.40 16.71
CA GLY A 266 -8.59 -0.33 17.78
C GLY A 266 -8.02 -0.34 19.19
N TYR A 267 -6.70 -0.46 19.34
CA TYR A 267 -5.99 -0.54 20.62
C TYR A 267 -4.61 0.13 20.51
N HIS A 268 -3.78 0.03 21.55
CA HIS A 268 -2.47 0.70 21.57
C HIS A 268 -1.56 0.16 20.47
N LEU A 269 -1.01 1.05 19.64
CA LEU A 269 -0.18 0.65 18.49
C LEU A 269 1.10 -0.11 18.88
N GLY A 270 1.71 0.18 20.04
CA GLY A 270 2.85 -0.60 20.54
C GLY A 270 2.50 -2.08 20.79
N ASP A 271 1.30 -2.35 21.34
CA ASP A 271 0.82 -3.72 21.54
C ASP A 271 0.49 -4.38 20.20
N TYR A 272 0.02 -3.60 19.23
CA TYR A 272 -0.24 -4.08 17.87
C TYR A 272 1.04 -4.51 17.16
N LEU A 273 2.13 -3.76 17.33
CA LEU A 273 3.44 -4.14 16.81
C LEU A 273 3.99 -5.39 17.52
N ALA A 274 3.79 -5.51 18.85
CA ALA A 274 4.13 -6.72 19.59
C ALA A 274 3.33 -7.94 19.09
N HIS A 275 2.06 -7.75 18.73
CA HIS A 275 1.20 -8.80 18.17
C HIS A 275 1.71 -9.28 16.80
N TRP A 276 2.13 -8.36 15.92
CA TRP A 276 2.78 -8.70 14.66
C TRP A 276 4.06 -9.53 14.84
N LEU A 277 4.92 -9.15 15.80
CA LEU A 277 6.11 -9.94 16.14
C LEU A 277 5.74 -11.34 16.67
N LEU A 278 4.68 -11.43 17.47
CA LEU A 278 4.16 -12.71 17.97
C LEU A 278 3.63 -13.60 16.83
N MET A 279 2.95 -13.04 15.83
CA MET A 279 2.48 -13.80 14.67
C MET A 279 3.64 -14.43 13.90
N GLY A 280 4.74 -13.69 13.72
CA GLY A 280 5.98 -14.22 13.11
C GLY A 280 6.49 -15.47 13.81
N ARG A 281 6.46 -15.48 15.15
CA ARG A 281 6.89 -16.62 15.97
C ARG A 281 5.95 -17.84 15.90
N ARG A 282 4.71 -17.67 15.43
CA ARG A 282 3.71 -18.74 15.33
C ARG A 282 3.71 -19.44 13.97
N MET A 283 4.25 -18.82 12.93
CA MET A 283 4.37 -19.43 11.61
C MET A 283 5.58 -20.36 11.54
N TYR A 284 5.53 -21.38 10.68
CA TYR A 284 6.76 -22.08 10.30
C TYR A 284 7.64 -21.08 9.55
N THR A 285 8.93 -21.00 9.90
CA THR A 285 9.84 -19.97 9.37
C THR A 285 9.86 -19.95 7.83
N ASP A 286 9.84 -21.12 7.20
CA ASP A 286 9.84 -21.26 5.73
C ASP A 286 8.46 -21.01 5.08
N ALA A 287 7.40 -20.89 5.88
CA ALA A 287 6.03 -20.69 5.44
C ALA A 287 5.51 -19.25 5.66
N ALA A 288 6.29 -18.41 6.35
CA ALA A 288 5.95 -17.01 6.56
C ALA A 288 6.02 -16.23 5.23
N PRO A 289 5.06 -15.32 4.96
CA PRO A 289 5.12 -14.51 3.76
C PRO A 289 6.33 -13.57 3.84
N ARG A 290 7.04 -13.41 2.71
CA ARG A 290 8.17 -12.47 2.67
C ARG A 290 7.68 -11.04 2.66
N ILE A 291 8.40 -10.16 3.37
CA ILE A 291 8.05 -8.75 3.53
C ILE A 291 8.95 -7.90 2.65
N TYR A 292 8.35 -6.94 1.94
CA TYR A 292 9.07 -5.95 1.14
C TYR A 292 8.56 -4.54 1.45
N GLN A 293 9.43 -3.55 1.30
CA GLN A 293 9.06 -2.13 1.25
C GLN A 293 9.18 -1.64 -0.19
N VAL A 294 8.21 -0.88 -0.69
CA VAL A 294 8.20 -0.29 -2.04
C VAL A 294 7.98 1.21 -2.00
N ASN A 295 8.51 1.92 -3.00
CA ASN A 295 8.28 3.35 -3.20
C ASN A 295 8.12 3.70 -4.69
N TRP A 296 6.89 3.94 -5.11
CA TRP A 296 6.56 4.35 -6.49
C TRP A 296 6.77 5.83 -6.76
N PHE A 297 7.11 6.61 -5.73
CA PHE A 297 6.90 8.06 -5.74
C PHE A 297 8.20 8.87 -5.66
N ARG A 298 9.36 8.21 -5.79
CA ARG A 298 10.65 8.89 -5.80
C ARG A 298 10.73 9.87 -6.96
N ARG A 299 11.29 11.04 -6.70
CA ARG A 299 11.45 12.13 -7.67
C ARG A 299 12.91 12.50 -7.82
N GLY A 300 13.29 12.83 -9.05
CA GLY A 300 14.60 13.38 -9.36
C GLY A 300 14.68 14.85 -8.97
N GLU A 301 15.87 15.43 -9.14
CA GLU A 301 16.13 16.85 -8.85
C GLU A 301 15.24 17.83 -9.65
N ASP A 302 14.79 17.42 -10.83
CA ASP A 302 13.86 18.16 -11.68
C ASP A 302 12.39 18.07 -11.24
N GLY A 303 12.12 17.30 -10.17
CA GLY A 303 10.80 17.12 -9.57
C GLY A 303 9.89 16.12 -10.29
N ARG A 304 10.34 15.47 -11.37
CA ARG A 304 9.57 14.42 -12.07
C ARG A 304 9.63 13.11 -11.30
N PHE A 305 8.63 12.25 -11.49
CA PHE A 305 8.70 10.87 -10.98
C PHE A 305 9.74 10.09 -11.78
N LEU A 306 10.64 9.41 -11.06
CA LEU A 306 11.68 8.57 -11.69
C LEU A 306 11.10 7.23 -12.16
N TRP A 307 10.11 6.71 -11.44
CA TRP A 307 9.41 5.48 -11.81
C TRP A 307 8.05 5.79 -12.45
N PRO A 308 7.71 5.20 -13.60
CA PRO A 308 6.45 5.45 -14.30
C PRO A 308 5.21 4.95 -13.54
N GLY A 309 5.36 3.94 -12.67
CA GLY A 309 4.28 3.44 -11.83
C GLY A 309 3.22 2.65 -12.59
N PHE A 310 2.00 2.62 -12.04
CA PHE A 310 0.83 1.96 -12.63
C PHE A 310 1.12 0.53 -13.11
N GLY A 311 0.84 0.22 -14.38
CA GLY A 311 1.05 -1.11 -14.95
C GLY A 311 2.52 -1.56 -14.92
N GLU A 312 3.47 -0.62 -14.92
CA GLU A 312 4.90 -0.92 -14.87
C GLU A 312 5.35 -1.43 -13.49
N ASN A 313 4.54 -1.22 -12.43
CA ASN A 313 4.81 -1.82 -11.12
C ASN A 313 4.87 -3.35 -11.17
N ILE A 314 4.32 -3.99 -12.21
CA ILE A 314 4.49 -5.43 -12.42
C ILE A 314 5.96 -5.85 -12.55
N ARG A 315 6.86 -4.98 -13.04
CA ARG A 315 8.30 -5.29 -13.17
C ARG A 315 8.97 -5.48 -11.81
N VAL A 316 8.54 -4.68 -10.83
CA VAL A 316 9.01 -4.82 -9.45
C VAL A 316 8.43 -6.08 -8.81
N LEU A 317 7.16 -6.40 -9.08
CA LEU A 317 6.55 -7.64 -8.62
C LEU A 317 7.18 -8.87 -9.29
N ASP A 318 7.57 -8.81 -10.56
CA ASP A 318 8.30 -9.87 -11.25
C ASP A 318 9.62 -10.16 -10.54
N TRP A 319 10.40 -9.12 -10.20
CA TRP A 319 11.62 -9.29 -9.42
C TRP A 319 11.36 -9.94 -8.06
N ILE A 320 10.32 -9.48 -7.33
CA ILE A 320 9.93 -10.06 -6.04
C ILE A 320 9.57 -11.55 -6.19
N ILE A 321 8.77 -11.92 -7.19
CA ILE A 321 8.48 -13.34 -7.48
C ILE A 321 9.77 -14.08 -7.85
N GLY A 322 10.67 -13.44 -8.57
CA GLY A 322 11.97 -14.00 -8.89
C GLY A 322 12.83 -14.30 -7.66
N ARG A 323 12.75 -13.47 -6.62
CA ARG A 323 13.38 -13.70 -5.31
C ARG A 323 12.79 -14.91 -4.60
N LEU A 324 11.45 -15.07 -4.65
CA LEU A 324 10.77 -16.25 -4.08
C LEU A 324 11.15 -17.56 -4.80
N GLU A 325 11.29 -17.51 -6.12
CA GLU A 325 11.62 -18.68 -6.95
C GLU A 325 13.12 -18.97 -7.01
N GLY A 326 13.98 -18.10 -6.48
CA GLY A 326 15.45 -18.23 -6.58
C GLY A 326 16.00 -17.95 -7.98
N ARG A 327 15.27 -17.24 -8.84
CA ARG A 327 15.69 -16.85 -10.20
C ARG A 327 16.23 -15.42 -10.31
N ALA A 328 16.04 -14.58 -9.29
CA ALA A 328 16.54 -13.20 -9.27
C ALA A 328 17.54 -12.99 -8.12
N GLY A 329 18.61 -12.27 -8.43
CA GLY A 329 19.59 -11.84 -7.41
C GLY A 329 19.13 -10.61 -6.63
N ALA A 330 19.95 -10.26 -5.66
CA ALA A 330 19.82 -9.03 -4.88
C ALA A 330 21.21 -8.59 -4.40
N GLN A 331 21.37 -7.30 -4.14
CA GLN A 331 22.53 -6.72 -3.47
C GLN A 331 22.16 -6.28 -2.06
N ASP A 332 23.03 -6.58 -1.09
CA ASP A 332 22.82 -6.11 0.28
C ASP A 332 23.04 -4.60 0.39
N SER A 333 22.16 -3.94 1.15
CA SER A 333 22.25 -2.53 1.52
C SER A 333 22.02 -2.38 3.03
N PRO A 334 22.28 -1.20 3.65
CA PRO A 334 21.91 -0.98 5.05
C PRO A 334 20.43 -1.20 5.37
N LEU A 335 19.53 -1.05 4.39
CA LEU A 335 18.08 -1.12 4.56
C LEU A 335 17.47 -2.50 4.36
N GLY A 336 18.18 -3.42 3.73
CA GLY A 336 17.63 -4.69 3.25
C GLY A 336 18.33 -5.13 1.97
N ALA A 337 17.77 -6.11 1.27
CA ALA A 337 18.27 -6.49 -0.05
C ALA A 337 17.56 -5.67 -1.15
N LEU A 338 18.32 -5.17 -2.12
CA LEU A 338 17.83 -4.40 -3.26
C LEU A 338 18.00 -5.22 -4.54
N PRO A 339 17.22 -4.98 -5.61
CA PRO A 339 17.49 -5.56 -6.91
C PRO A 339 18.86 -5.12 -7.40
N ARG A 340 19.56 -6.01 -8.10
CA ARG A 340 20.65 -5.58 -8.99
C ARG A 340 20.00 -5.02 -10.27
N PRO A 341 20.55 -3.97 -10.89
CA PRO A 341 19.97 -3.40 -12.12
C PRO A 341 19.66 -4.44 -13.20
N GLU A 342 20.50 -5.46 -13.35
CA GLU A 342 20.33 -6.54 -14.34
C GLU A 342 19.21 -7.55 -14.01
N ASP A 343 18.70 -7.57 -12.77
CA ASP A 343 17.61 -8.47 -12.36
C ASP A 343 16.21 -7.85 -12.57
N LEU A 344 16.13 -6.58 -13.00
CA LEU A 344 14.86 -5.93 -13.34
C LEU A 344 14.60 -6.06 -14.84
N ASP A 345 13.42 -6.57 -15.21
CA ASP A 345 12.98 -6.51 -16.61
C ASP A 345 12.54 -5.08 -16.95
N LEU A 346 13.44 -4.33 -17.59
CA LEU A 346 13.20 -2.98 -18.08
C LEU A 346 12.91 -2.94 -19.58
N THR A 347 12.62 -4.08 -20.20
CA THR A 347 12.38 -4.17 -21.64
C THR A 347 11.21 -3.29 -22.05
N GLY A 348 11.44 -2.42 -23.03
CA GLY A 348 10.43 -1.51 -23.56
C GLY A 348 10.13 -0.31 -22.66
N LEU A 349 10.89 -0.12 -21.56
CA LEU A 349 10.78 1.04 -20.70
C LEU A 349 11.85 2.07 -21.07
N ASP A 350 11.42 3.30 -21.36
CA ASP A 350 12.31 4.45 -21.56
C ASP A 350 12.73 5.01 -20.19
N LEU A 351 13.57 4.24 -19.48
CA LEU A 351 14.11 4.61 -18.17
C LEU A 351 15.61 4.89 -18.30
N PRO A 352 16.05 6.15 -18.15
CA PRO A 352 17.46 6.49 -18.14
C PRO A 352 18.24 5.69 -17.08
N PRO A 353 19.47 5.21 -17.38
CA PRO A 353 20.29 4.49 -16.41
C PRO A 353 20.52 5.26 -15.10
N GLU A 354 20.70 6.58 -15.18
CA GLU A 354 20.86 7.46 -14.03
C GLU A 354 19.63 7.46 -13.11
N ASP A 355 18.42 7.38 -13.68
CA ASP A 355 17.18 7.31 -12.90
C ASP A 355 17.05 5.97 -12.21
N LEU A 356 17.49 4.88 -12.85
CA LEU A 356 17.52 3.55 -12.24
C LEU A 356 18.52 3.49 -11.09
N GLU A 357 19.72 4.03 -11.29
CA GLU A 357 20.73 4.15 -10.23
C GLU A 357 20.17 4.94 -9.05
N GLU A 358 19.52 6.08 -9.32
CA GLU A 358 18.89 6.88 -8.27
C GLU A 358 17.75 6.11 -7.60
N LEU A 359 16.87 5.45 -8.34
CA LEU A 359 15.76 4.65 -7.80
C LEU A 359 16.23 3.58 -6.82
N LEU A 360 17.43 3.02 -7.03
CA LEU A 360 18.01 1.97 -6.20
C LEU A 360 19.03 2.50 -5.17
N ALA A 361 19.37 3.79 -5.22
CA ALA A 361 20.38 4.38 -4.35
C ALA A 361 19.91 4.47 -2.89
N VAL A 362 20.83 4.15 -1.98
CA VAL A 362 20.73 4.36 -0.53
C VAL A 362 21.87 5.29 -0.13
N ASP A 363 21.54 6.55 0.17
CA ASP A 363 22.49 7.52 0.73
C ASP A 363 22.56 7.34 2.25
N PRO A 364 23.70 6.87 2.80
CA PRO A 364 23.83 6.62 4.23
C PRO A 364 23.63 7.87 5.10
N ALA A 365 24.07 9.05 4.63
CA ALA A 365 24.00 10.29 5.39
C ALA A 365 22.56 10.77 5.50
N ALA A 366 21.82 10.74 4.39
CA ALA A 366 20.40 11.03 4.40
C ALA A 366 19.60 10.03 5.27
N TRP A 367 19.99 8.75 5.23
CA TRP A 367 19.34 7.72 6.03
C TRP A 367 19.67 7.77 7.52
N GLN A 368 20.81 8.35 7.93
CA GLN A 368 21.06 8.66 9.34
C GLN A 368 20.05 9.70 9.85
N ALA A 369 19.78 10.76 9.08
CA ALA A 369 18.74 11.73 9.44
C ALA A 369 17.34 11.09 9.51
N GLU A 370 17.02 10.20 8.56
CA GLU A 370 15.78 9.41 8.59
C GLU A 370 15.69 8.51 9.83
N ALA A 371 16.81 7.89 10.24
CA ALA A 371 16.90 7.04 11.43
C ALA A 371 16.69 7.82 12.73
N GLU A 372 17.16 9.07 12.81
CA GLU A 372 16.83 9.95 13.95
C GLU A 372 15.33 10.26 14.01
N GLY A 373 14.71 10.53 12.85
CA GLY A 373 13.26 10.68 12.75
C GLY A 373 12.49 9.42 13.13
N ILE A 374 13.00 8.23 12.79
CA ILE A 374 12.47 6.94 13.26
C ILE A 374 12.57 6.85 14.78
N GLY A 375 13.74 7.16 15.35
CA GLY A 375 13.96 7.11 16.80
C GLY A 375 12.99 7.98 17.58
N ALA A 376 12.87 9.25 17.20
CA ALA A 376 11.93 10.18 17.82
C ALA A 376 10.48 9.71 17.70
N PHE A 377 10.11 9.06 16.59
CA PHE A 377 8.79 8.46 16.44
C PHE A 377 8.60 7.24 17.34
N LEU A 378 9.57 6.33 17.41
CA LEU A 378 9.47 5.13 18.24
C LEU A 378 9.42 5.45 19.73
N GLU A 379 10.10 6.51 20.18
CA GLU A 379 10.04 7.00 21.56
C GLU A 379 8.60 7.37 22.00
N THR A 380 7.73 7.76 21.06
CA THR A 380 6.33 8.09 21.38
C THR A 380 5.51 6.91 21.89
N PHE A 381 5.96 5.66 21.68
CA PHE A 381 5.32 4.46 22.22
C PHE A 381 5.66 4.21 23.70
N GLY A 382 6.68 4.88 24.25
CA GLY A 382 7.13 4.74 25.64
C GLY A 382 7.40 3.28 26.02
N ASP A 383 6.94 2.88 27.21
CA ASP A 383 7.15 1.53 27.77
C ASP A 383 6.46 0.40 26.97
N ARG A 384 5.64 0.75 25.97
CA ARG A 384 4.94 -0.21 25.11
C ARG A 384 5.65 -0.44 23.78
N LEU A 385 6.81 0.18 23.55
CA LEU A 385 7.64 -0.13 22.38
C LEU A 385 8.21 -1.56 22.52
N PRO A 386 7.97 -2.48 21.55
CA PRO A 386 8.62 -3.78 21.56
C PRO A 386 10.15 -3.63 21.45
N ALA A 387 10.89 -4.36 22.28
CA ALA A 387 12.36 -4.27 22.33
C ALA A 387 12.99 -4.55 20.97
N GLU A 388 12.44 -5.52 20.23
CA GLU A 388 12.88 -5.91 18.89
C GLU A 388 12.91 -4.71 17.91
N LEU A 389 11.99 -3.74 18.04
CA LEU A 389 12.00 -2.55 17.17
C LEU A 389 13.10 -1.55 17.52
N GLY A 390 13.45 -1.45 18.81
CA GLY A 390 14.60 -0.67 19.26
C GLY A 390 15.92 -1.29 18.78
N GLU A 391 16.01 -2.62 18.82
CA GLU A 391 17.14 -3.38 18.30
C GLU A 391 17.30 -3.22 16.79
N GLU A 392 16.20 -3.27 16.02
CA GLU A 392 16.25 -3.02 14.57
C GLU A 392 16.70 -1.60 14.22
N LEU A 393 16.25 -0.58 14.98
CA LEU A 393 16.74 0.79 14.80
C LEU A 393 18.24 0.91 15.10
N ALA A 394 18.71 0.31 16.19
CA ALA A 394 20.13 0.31 16.53
C ALA A 394 20.97 -0.40 15.46
N SER A 395 20.46 -1.52 14.95
CA SER A 395 21.08 -2.31 13.89
C SER A 395 21.12 -1.53 12.56
N LEU A 396 20.05 -0.80 12.22
CA LEU A 396 20.03 0.11 11.07
C LEU A 396 21.12 1.19 11.19
N ARG A 397 21.18 1.89 12.33
CA ARG A 397 22.21 2.92 12.58
C ARG A 397 23.63 2.36 12.44
N ALA A 398 23.88 1.16 12.96
CA ALA A 398 25.17 0.49 12.84
C ALA A 398 25.53 0.17 11.38
N ARG A 399 24.57 -0.35 10.60
CA ARG A 399 24.77 -0.65 9.17
C ARG A 399 25.04 0.61 8.35
N LEU A 400 24.34 1.72 8.65
CA LEU A 400 24.56 3.01 8.00
C LEU A 400 25.95 3.57 8.30
N ALA A 401 26.37 3.55 9.57
CA ALA A 401 27.71 3.98 9.97
C ALA A 401 28.82 3.13 9.33
N ALA A 402 28.61 1.82 9.18
CA ALA A 402 29.54 0.94 8.49
C ALA A 402 29.63 1.23 6.98
N ALA A 403 28.53 1.64 6.35
CA ALA A 403 28.50 2.02 4.94
C ALA A 403 29.17 3.37 4.64
N GLU A 404 29.21 4.30 5.61
CA GLU A 404 29.93 5.57 5.50
C GLU A 404 31.44 5.44 5.77
N ALA A 405 31.85 4.42 6.51
CA ALA A 405 33.24 4.24 6.86
C ALA A 405 34.07 4.09 5.57
N PRO A 406 35.11 4.91 5.35
CA PRO A 406 35.95 4.76 4.18
C PRO A 406 36.54 3.36 4.20
N VAL A 407 36.43 2.64 3.08
CA VAL A 407 37.15 1.38 2.86
C VAL A 407 38.61 1.67 3.14
N ARG A 408 39.12 1.22 4.29
CA ARG A 408 40.54 1.35 4.60
C ARG A 408 41.24 0.58 3.49
N PRO A 409 42.17 1.21 2.73
CA PRO A 409 43.00 0.43 1.83
C PRO A 409 43.75 -0.55 2.71
N ASP A 410 43.48 -1.84 2.52
CA ASP A 410 44.29 -2.89 3.13
C ASP A 410 45.75 -2.59 2.79
N ARG A 411 46.57 -2.51 3.84
CA ARG A 411 48.02 -2.54 3.71
C ARG A 411 48.65 -3.28 4.87
N PRO A 412 49.78 -3.97 4.64
CA PRO A 412 50.47 -4.18 3.36
C PRO A 412 50.27 -5.57 2.75
#